data_AF-A0A9P6HEZ4-F1
#
_entry.id   AF-A0A9P6HEZ4-F1
#
_cell.length_a   1.000
_cell.length_b   1.000
_cell.length_c   1.000
_cell.angle_alpha   90.00
_cell.angle_beta   90.00
_cell.angle_gamma   90.00
#
_symmetry.space_group_name_H-M   'P 1'
#
loop_
_entity.id
_entity.type
_entity.pdbx_description
1 polymer ?
#
loop_
_entity_poly.entity_id
_entity_poly.type
_entity_poly.pdbx_seq_one_letter_code
_entity_poly.pdbx_strand_id
1 'polypeptide(L)' 'LTLQGKLNLYDFYLAIMQKTDNQGRLKTMISRCAHQWRHLKGVKHVGGAHQMHALSATAPGSFAVECPACPHPGRNLPD' A
#
# COMPACT_ATOMS: atom_id res chain seq x y z
N LEU A 1 -23.02 -6.27 11.15
CA LEU A 1 -22.94 -6.51 9.69
C LEU A 1 -21.47 -6.71 9.32
N THR A 2 -20.93 -7.93 9.41
CA THR A 2 -19.49 -8.22 9.19
C THR A 2 -19.32 -9.38 8.22
N LEU A 3 -20.16 -9.46 7.18
CA LEU A 3 -20.07 -10.52 6.17
C LEU A 3 -19.06 -10.20 5.06
N GLN A 4 -18.47 -9.00 5.04
CA GLN A 4 -17.64 -8.52 3.95
C GLN A 4 -16.13 -8.48 4.30
N GLY A 5 -15.68 -9.34 5.20
CA GLY A 5 -14.27 -9.42 5.60
C GLY A 5 -13.37 -10.19 4.62
N LYS A 6 -13.95 -10.97 3.70
CA LYS A 6 -13.22 -11.85 2.78
C LYS A 6 -13.70 -11.67 1.33
N LEU A 7 -13.58 -10.46 0.78
CA LEU A 7 -13.67 -10.30 -0.67
C LEU A 7 -12.33 -10.68 -1.28
N ASN A 8 -12.36 -11.62 -2.23
CA ASN A 8 -11.16 -11.95 -2.98
C ASN A 8 -10.90 -10.85 -4.03
N LEU A 9 -9.68 -10.82 -4.61
CA LEU A 9 -9.33 -9.82 -5.62
C LEU A 9 -10.17 -9.93 -6.90
N TYR A 10 -10.63 -11.15 -7.22
CA TYR A 10 -11.43 -11.46 -8.40
C TYR A 10 -12.86 -10.93 -8.29
N ASP A 11 -13.52 -11.05 -7.13
CA ASP A 11 -14.86 -10.52 -6.88
C ASP A 11 -14.85 -8.99 -6.95
N PHE A 12 -13.81 -8.36 -6.39
CA PHE A 12 -13.60 -6.92 -6.49
C PHE A 12 -13.34 -6.49 -7.94
N TYR A 13 -12.58 -7.30 -8.70
CA TYR A 13 -12.38 -7.10 -10.12
C TYR A 13 -13.68 -7.15 -10.91
N LEU A 14 -14.49 -8.19 -10.69
CA LEU A 14 -15.77 -8.35 -11.36
C LEU A 14 -16.72 -7.19 -11.05
N ALA A 15 -16.78 -6.74 -9.79
CA ALA A 15 -17.60 -5.60 -9.40
C ALA A 15 -17.18 -4.30 -10.09
N ILE A 16 -15.87 -4.03 -10.21
CA ILE A 16 -15.37 -2.87 -10.95
C ILE A 16 -15.73 -2.98 -12.43
N MET A 17 -15.47 -4.14 -13.04
CA MET A 17 -15.80 -4.38 -14.45
C MET A 17 -17.28 -4.11 -14.72
N GLN A 18 -18.16 -4.64 -13.86
CA GLN A 18 -19.60 -4.42 -14.01
C GLN A 18 -20.01 -2.94 -13.89
N LYS A 19 -19.31 -2.18 -13.06
CA LYS A 19 -19.58 -0.75 -12.83
C LYS A 19 -18.99 0.16 -13.89
N THR A 20 -17.81 -0.17 -14.45
CA THR A 20 -17.11 0.69 -15.41
C THR A 20 -17.40 0.31 -16.85
N ASP A 21 -17.26 -0.98 -17.18
CA ASP A 21 -17.40 -1.47 -18.55
C ASP A 21 -17.86 -2.94 -18.54
N ASN A 22 -19.18 -3.10 -18.59
CA ASN A 22 -19.84 -4.41 -18.61
C ASN A 22 -19.51 -5.26 -19.85
N GLN A 23 -18.83 -4.70 -20.86
CA GLN A 23 -18.46 -5.40 -22.09
C GLN A 23 -17.08 -6.06 -22.02
N GLY A 24 -16.35 -5.89 -20.91
CA GLY A 24 -15.06 -6.57 -20.73
C GLY A 24 -13.90 -5.96 -21.52
N ARG A 25 -14.05 -4.75 -22.09
CA ARG A 25 -13.05 -4.12 -22.95
C ARG A 25 -11.96 -3.45 -22.13
N LEU A 26 -12.28 -2.98 -20.93
CA LEU A 26 -11.32 -2.37 -20.02
C LEU A 26 -10.54 -3.45 -19.22
N LYS A 27 -9.27 -3.69 -19.58
CA LYS A 27 -8.38 -4.47 -18.70
C LYS A 27 -7.94 -3.61 -17.51
N THR A 28 -8.73 -3.62 -16.44
CA THR A 28 -8.35 -2.91 -15.21
C THR A 28 -7.16 -3.60 -14.53
N MET A 29 -6.07 -2.86 -14.34
CA MET A 29 -4.89 -3.36 -13.62
C MET A 29 -5.06 -3.16 -12.12
N ILE A 30 -6.07 -3.81 -11.54
CA ILE A 30 -6.44 -3.62 -10.12
C ILE A 30 -5.26 -3.86 -9.19
N SER A 31 -4.41 -4.83 -9.49
CA SER A 31 -3.18 -5.05 -8.74
C SER A 31 -2.34 -3.77 -8.66
N ARG A 32 -2.13 -3.06 -9.79
CA ARG A 32 -1.38 -1.79 -9.81
C ARG A 32 -2.04 -0.72 -8.94
N CYS A 33 -3.36 -0.55 -9.05
CA CYS A 33 -4.10 0.39 -8.21
C CYS A 33 -3.98 0.04 -6.71
N ALA A 34 -4.06 -1.24 -6.37
CA ALA A 34 -3.89 -1.72 -4.99
C ALA A 34 -2.47 -1.47 -4.47
N HIS A 35 -1.44 -1.68 -5.30
CA HIS A 35 -0.05 -1.34 -4.96
C HIS A 35 0.13 0.17 -4.73
N GLN A 36 -0.38 1.01 -5.63
CA GLN A 36 -0.35 2.47 -5.50
C GLN A 36 -1.08 2.94 -4.25
N TRP A 37 -2.26 2.40 -3.97
CA TRP A 37 -3.02 2.70 -2.75
C TRP A 37 -2.22 2.35 -1.49
N ARG A 38 -1.63 1.15 -1.41
CA ARG A 38 -0.78 0.75 -0.27
C ARG A 38 0.41 1.68 -0.10
N HIS A 39 1.05 2.08 -1.20
CA HIS A 39 2.15 3.05 -1.17
C HIS A 39 1.69 4.39 -0.59
N LEU A 40 0.62 4.99 -1.13
CA LEU A 40 0.08 6.26 -0.64
C LEU A 40 -0.37 6.19 0.82
N LYS A 41 -0.89 5.05 1.28
CA LYS A 41 -1.21 4.83 2.69
C LYS A 41 0.06 4.84 3.56
N GLY A 42 1.12 4.16 3.15
CA GLY A 42 2.42 4.20 3.83
C GLY A 42 2.97 5.64 3.95
N VAL A 43 2.91 6.40 2.86
CA VAL A 43 3.31 7.83 2.84
C VAL A 43 2.51 8.66 3.85
N LYS A 44 1.21 8.42 3.98
CA LYS A 44 0.39 9.13 4.98
C LYS A 44 0.79 8.75 6.41
N HIS A 45 1.09 7.48 6.67
CA HIS A 45 1.40 7.00 8.02
C HIS A 45 2.71 7.57 8.57
N VAL A 46 3.71 7.79 7.72
CA VAL A 46 5.01 8.35 8.12
C VAL A 46 5.05 9.89 8.08
N GLY A 47 3.90 10.55 7.94
CA GLY A 47 3.83 12.02 7.88
C GLY A 47 4.33 12.62 6.57
N GLY A 48 4.35 11.86 5.48
CA GLY A 48 4.85 12.32 4.18
C GLY A 48 4.10 13.53 3.60
N ALA A 49 2.88 13.82 4.08
CA ALA A 49 2.15 15.03 3.73
C ALA A 49 2.83 16.33 4.21
N HIS A 50 3.73 16.25 5.19
CA HIS A 50 4.49 17.40 5.72
C HIS A 50 5.88 17.55 5.10
N GLN A 51 6.25 16.69 4.15
CA GLN A 51 7.55 16.80 3.48
C GLN A 51 7.56 18.01 2.53
N MET A 52 8.63 18.80 2.59
CA MET A 52 8.85 19.94 1.69
C MET A 52 9.24 19.52 0.26
N HIS A 53 9.71 18.29 0.09
CA HIS A 53 10.17 17.75 -1.18
C HIS A 53 9.12 16.85 -1.84
N ALA A 54 9.24 16.67 -3.15
CA ALA A 54 8.36 15.77 -3.89
C ALA A 54 8.53 14.32 -3.43
N LEU A 55 7.44 13.54 -3.46
CA LEU A 55 7.46 12.11 -3.12
C LEU A 55 8.39 11.29 -4.03
N SER A 56 8.66 11.78 -5.24
CA SER A 56 9.64 11.18 -6.16
C SER A 56 11.09 11.28 -5.65
N ALA A 57 11.38 12.20 -4.73
CA ALA A 57 12.69 12.35 -4.10
C ALA A 57 12.86 11.43 -2.88
N THR A 58 11.82 10.70 -2.48
CA THR A 58 11.89 9.84 -1.30
C THR A 58 12.72 8.59 -1.58
N ALA A 59 13.73 8.34 -0.74
CA ALA A 59 14.59 7.17 -0.87
C ALA A 59 13.80 5.85 -0.70
N PRO A 60 14.14 4.79 -1.46
CA PRO A 60 13.56 3.46 -1.26
C PRO A 60 13.71 3.00 0.20
N GLY A 61 12.65 2.44 0.78
CA GLY A 61 12.69 1.90 2.15
C GLY A 61 12.60 2.94 3.27
N SER A 62 12.61 4.25 2.97
CA SER A 62 12.45 5.33 3.96
C SER A 62 11.16 5.27 4.80
N PHE A 63 10.13 4.57 4.31
CA PHE A 63 8.87 4.36 5.02
C PHE A 63 8.75 2.98 5.66
N ALA A 64 9.78 2.15 5.56
CA ALA A 64 9.80 0.86 6.22
C ALA A 64 10.00 1.05 7.72
N VAL A 65 9.24 0.31 8.51
CA VAL A 65 9.45 0.23 9.96
C VAL A 65 10.61 -0.72 10.19
N GLU A 66 11.62 -0.27 10.94
CA GLU A 66 12.71 -1.13 11.37
C GLU A 66 12.18 -2.31 12.18
N CYS A 67 12.63 -3.51 11.87
CA CYS A 67 12.23 -4.70 12.60
C CYS A 67 12.79 -4.63 14.03
N PRO A 68 11.94 -4.66 15.08
CA PRO A 68 12.42 -4.57 16.47
C PRO A 68 13.16 -5.84 16.92
N ALA A 69 12.96 -6.97 16.23
CA ALA A 69 13.63 -8.23 16.52
C ALA A 69 15.01 -8.35 15.85
N CYS A 70 15.32 -7.52 14.86
CA CYS A 70 16.65 -7.52 14.25
C CYS A 70 17.69 -6.98 15.25
N PRO A 71 18.95 -7.47 15.22
CA PRO A 71 20.01 -6.97 16.08
C PRO A 71 20.39 -5.52 15.76
N HIS A 72 20.29 -4.65 16.76
CA HIS A 72 20.60 -3.22 16.74
C HIS A 72 21.56 -2.89 17.90
N PRO A 73 22.88 -2.81 17.65
CA PRO A 73 23.86 -2.39 18.65
C PRO A 73 23.46 -1.09 19.36
N GLY A 74 23.60 -1.03 20.68
CA GLY A 74 23.23 0.12 21.50
C GLY A 74 21.72 0.39 21.64
N ARG A 75 20.85 -0.40 21.00
CA ARG A 75 19.39 -0.29 21.12
C ARG A 75 18.76 -1.54 21.74
N ASN A 76 19.05 -2.71 21.20
CA ASN A 76 18.56 -3.99 21.72
C ASN A 76 19.66 -5.05 21.90
N LEU A 77 20.92 -4.67 21.67
CA LEU A 77 22.12 -5.44 22.00
C LEU A 77 23.00 -4.60 22.94
N PRO A 78 23.69 -5.22 23.91
CA PRO A 78 24.71 -4.55 24.70
C PRO A 78 25.91 -4.14 23.81
N ASP A 79 26.61 -3.09 24.23
CA ASP A 79 27.79 -2.54 23.54
C ASP A 79 29.01 -3.48 23.58
#